data_AF-A0A381SP79-F1
#
_entry.id   AF-A0A381SP79-F1
#
_cell.length_a   1.000
_cell.length_b   1.000
_cell.length_c   1.000
_cell.angle_alpha   90.00
_cell.angle_beta   90.00
_cell.angle_gamma   90.00
#
_symmetry.space_group_name_H-M   'P 1'
#
loop_
_entity.id
_entity.type
_entity.pdbx_description
1 polymer ?
#
loop_
_entity_poly.entity_id
_entity_poly.type
_entity_poly.pdbx_seq_one_letter_code
_entity_poly.pdbx_strand_id
1 'polypeptide(L)'
;MKKLFYVFLISSFSLGLVSCAKTYSKISKSKTINTVFENSETSGSTIENSTIEDSSVKDSTVTKSKITVKSKILNNSKIVNSTIENSTISNSEITNQTIINQSISDSTIQGPSQEEKEE
;
A
#
# COMPACT_ATOMS: atom_id res chain seq x y z
N MET A 1 25.12 47.29 20.57
CA MET A 1 23.84 47.00 19.88
C MET A 1 24.01 46.29 18.52
N LYS A 2 24.96 45.34 18.37
CA LYS A 2 25.15 44.55 17.12
C LYS A 2 24.78 43.07 17.26
N LYS A 3 24.65 42.57 18.49
CA LYS A 3 24.33 41.16 18.77
C LYS A 3 22.83 40.84 18.71
N LEU A 4 21.95 41.83 18.81
CA LEU A 4 20.50 41.61 18.68
C LEU A 4 20.02 41.50 17.22
N PHE A 5 20.76 42.05 16.24
CA PHE A 5 20.37 41.95 14.82
C PHE A 5 20.56 40.52 14.26
N TYR A 6 21.55 39.77 14.74
CA TYR A 6 21.79 38.39 14.29
C TYR A 6 20.75 37.41 14.82
N VAL A 7 20.21 37.66 16.02
CA VAL A 7 19.19 36.79 16.62
C VAL A 7 17.85 36.92 15.87
N PHE A 8 17.51 38.11 15.38
CA PHE A 8 16.34 38.32 14.52
C PHE A 8 16.54 37.82 13.08
N LEU A 9 17.77 37.81 12.57
CA LEU A 9 18.07 37.28 11.23
C LEU A 9 17.94 35.75 11.15
N ILE A 10 18.13 35.05 12.27
CA ILE A 10 17.95 33.59 12.36
C ILE A 10 16.49 33.22 12.70
N SER A 11 15.75 34.08 13.39
CA SER A 11 14.34 33.79 13.76
C SER A 11 13.36 33.89 12.59
N SER A 12 13.75 34.52 11.46
CA SER A 12 12.90 34.69 10.27
C SER A 12 13.13 33.60 9.20
N PHE A 13 14.07 32.68 9.41
CA PHE A 13 14.22 31.49 8.55
C PHE A 13 13.46 30.27 9.09
N SER A 14 12.37 30.51 9.83
CA SER A 14 11.29 29.55 10.03
C SER A 14 10.16 29.85 9.05
N LEU A 15 10.51 30.14 7.79
CA LEU A 15 9.59 29.86 6.70
C LEU A 15 9.37 28.35 6.76
N GLY A 16 8.24 27.95 7.34
CA GLY A 16 7.71 26.61 7.21
C GLY A 16 7.73 26.26 5.74
N LEU A 17 8.70 25.45 5.35
CA LEU A 17 8.54 24.58 4.21
C LEU A 17 7.44 23.61 4.64
N VAL A 18 6.18 24.04 4.51
CA VAL A 18 5.09 23.12 4.24
C VAL A 18 5.45 22.55 2.87
N SER A 19 6.37 21.59 2.88
CA SER A 19 6.70 20.82 1.72
C SER A 19 5.46 19.98 1.45
N CYS A 20 4.58 20.48 0.58
CA CYS A 20 3.48 19.71 0.02
C CYS A 20 3.97 18.52 -0.83
N ALA A 21 5.28 18.21 -0.83
CA ALA A 21 5.83 17.03 -1.46
C ALA A 21 5.31 15.79 -0.73
N LYS A 22 4.38 15.08 -1.38
CA LYS A 22 4.02 13.72 -0.98
C LYS A 22 5.29 12.87 -1.09
N THR A 23 5.73 12.30 0.02
CA THR A 23 6.83 11.32 0.02
C THR A 23 6.42 10.13 -0.83
N TYR A 24 7.30 9.70 -1.73
CA TYR A 24 7.13 8.50 -2.52
C TYR A 24 8.17 7.48 -2.09
N SER A 25 7.72 6.27 -1.74
CA SER A 25 8.60 5.21 -1.24
C SER A 25 8.70 4.08 -2.25
N LYS A 26 9.91 3.54 -2.42
CA LYS A 26 10.14 2.31 -3.18
C LYS A 26 10.62 1.21 -2.25
N ILE A 27 9.86 0.13 -2.18
CA ILE A 27 10.16 -1.05 -1.37
C ILE A 27 10.40 -2.21 -2.34
N SER A 28 11.43 -3.01 -2.08
CA SER A 28 11.74 -4.14 -2.96
C SER A 28 12.31 -5.30 -2.15
N LYS A 29 11.91 -6.52 -2.49
CA LYS A 29 12.45 -7.77 -1.91
C LYS A 29 12.45 -7.76 -0.38
N SER A 30 11.37 -7.27 0.21
CA SER A 30 11.27 -7.02 1.65
C SER A 30 10.09 -7.76 2.25
N LYS A 31 10.18 -8.07 3.54
CA LYS A 31 9.03 -8.51 4.33
C LYS A 31 8.60 -7.37 5.25
N THR A 32 7.31 -7.01 5.18
CA THR A 32 6.72 -5.95 6.00
C THR A 32 5.47 -6.45 6.69
N ILE A 33 5.32 -6.07 7.94
CA ILE A 33 4.21 -6.48 8.81
C ILE A 33 3.66 -5.21 9.46
N ASN A 34 2.34 -5.07 9.56
CA ASN A 34 1.70 -3.94 10.25
C ASN A 34 2.18 -2.57 9.74
N THR A 35 2.33 -2.44 8.42
CA THR A 35 2.88 -1.25 7.76
C THR A 35 1.79 -0.53 6.97
N VAL A 36 1.91 0.79 6.84
CA VAL A 36 1.08 1.60 5.96
C VAL A 36 1.91 2.01 4.75
N PHE A 37 1.43 1.64 3.57
CA PHE A 37 2.00 1.99 2.28
C PHE A 37 1.12 3.06 1.64
N GLU A 38 1.60 4.29 1.61
CA GLU A 38 0.94 5.42 0.95
C GLU A 38 1.82 5.92 -0.19
N ASN A 39 1.25 6.11 -1.37
CA ASN A 39 1.96 6.66 -2.53
C ASN A 39 3.31 5.98 -2.77
N SER A 40 3.30 4.65 -2.93
CA SER A 40 4.52 3.83 -2.96
C SER A 40 4.55 2.83 -4.12
N GLU A 41 5.73 2.34 -4.45
CA GLU A 41 5.90 1.14 -5.29
C GLU A 41 6.59 0.03 -4.49
N THR A 42 5.96 -1.14 -4.47
CA THR A 42 6.49 -2.34 -3.82
C THR A 42 6.65 -3.47 -4.84
N SER A 43 7.80 -4.14 -4.84
CA SER A 43 8.05 -5.27 -5.76
C SER A 43 8.77 -6.45 -5.11
N GLY A 44 8.39 -7.68 -5.46
CA GLY A 44 9.06 -8.87 -4.95
C GLY A 44 8.96 -9.07 -3.43
N SER A 45 7.93 -8.53 -2.79
CA SER A 45 7.84 -8.41 -1.32
C SER A 45 6.73 -9.27 -0.73
N THR A 46 6.79 -9.47 0.58
CA THR A 46 5.70 -10.04 1.40
C THR A 46 5.14 -8.95 2.30
N ILE A 47 3.84 -8.69 2.17
CA ILE A 47 3.11 -7.66 2.91
C ILE A 47 2.04 -8.35 3.76
N GLU A 48 2.10 -8.17 5.08
CA GLU A 48 1.19 -8.82 6.03
C GLU A 48 0.52 -7.79 6.94
N ASN A 49 -0.78 -7.97 7.22
CA ASN A 49 -1.54 -7.14 8.18
C ASN A 49 -1.37 -5.63 7.96
N SER A 50 -1.38 -5.19 6.70
CA SER A 50 -0.96 -3.84 6.30
C SER A 50 -2.06 -3.09 5.55
N THR A 51 -1.88 -1.78 5.38
CA THR A 51 -2.74 -0.95 4.53
C THR A 51 -1.95 -0.48 3.32
N ILE A 52 -2.54 -0.58 2.13
CA ILE A 52 -1.96 -0.16 0.85
C ILE A 52 -2.91 0.85 0.20
N GLU A 53 -2.46 2.09 0.09
CA GLU A 53 -3.24 3.22 -0.41
C GLU A 53 -2.47 3.98 -1.51
N ASP A 54 -3.15 4.29 -2.63
CA ASP A 54 -2.57 5.00 -3.79
C ASP A 54 -1.20 4.45 -4.22
N SER A 55 -1.05 3.12 -4.15
CA SER A 55 0.25 2.45 -4.30
C SER A 55 0.23 1.39 -5.38
N SER A 56 1.40 1.06 -5.92
CA SER A 56 1.59 -0.04 -6.86
C SER A 56 2.33 -1.20 -6.21
N VAL A 57 1.81 -2.41 -6.35
CA VAL A 57 2.43 -3.65 -5.87
C VAL A 57 2.58 -4.62 -7.03
N LYS A 58 3.77 -5.20 -7.19
CA LYS A 58 4.10 -6.12 -8.29
C LYS A 58 4.83 -7.35 -7.76
N ASP A 59 4.61 -8.52 -8.35
CA ASP A 59 5.33 -9.76 -8.05
C ASP A 59 5.42 -10.04 -6.54
N SER A 60 4.34 -9.75 -5.80
CA SER A 60 4.36 -9.74 -4.33
C SER A 60 3.22 -10.55 -3.74
N THR A 61 3.38 -10.96 -2.49
CA THR A 61 2.32 -11.60 -1.71
C THR A 61 1.76 -10.63 -0.69
N VAL A 62 0.44 -10.42 -0.71
CA VAL A 62 -0.30 -9.55 0.20
C VAL A 62 -1.29 -10.40 0.99
N THR A 63 -1.19 -10.38 2.32
CA THR A 63 -2.06 -11.16 3.19
C THR A 63 -2.69 -10.31 4.28
N LYS A 64 -3.95 -10.62 4.62
CA LYS A 64 -4.67 -9.99 5.76
C LYS A 64 -4.63 -8.46 5.72
N SER A 65 -4.65 -7.87 4.54
CA SER A 65 -4.36 -6.46 4.33
C SER A 65 -5.56 -5.73 3.73
N LYS A 66 -5.55 -4.40 3.85
CA LYS A 66 -6.53 -3.53 3.20
C LYS A 66 -5.89 -2.83 2.00
N ILE A 67 -6.49 -2.94 0.83
CA ILE A 67 -6.01 -2.35 -0.43
C ILE A 67 -7.05 -1.34 -0.91
N THR A 68 -6.70 -0.06 -0.97
CA THR A 68 -7.66 1.02 -1.22
C THR A 68 -7.14 2.11 -2.15
N VAL A 69 -8.05 3.00 -2.56
CA VAL A 69 -7.76 4.29 -3.21
C VAL A 69 -6.84 4.16 -4.42
N LYS A 70 -7.37 3.74 -5.57
CA LYS A 70 -6.63 3.67 -6.85
C LYS A 70 -5.34 2.84 -6.80
N SER A 71 -5.19 1.97 -5.80
CA SER A 71 -4.06 1.07 -5.72
C SER A 71 -4.07 0.08 -6.88
N LYS A 72 -2.88 -0.37 -7.25
CA LYS A 72 -2.66 -1.29 -8.38
C LYS A 72 -1.89 -2.51 -7.92
N ILE A 73 -2.50 -3.68 -7.99
CA ILE A 73 -1.82 -4.95 -7.73
C ILE A 73 -1.66 -5.69 -9.06
N LEU A 74 -0.43 -5.90 -9.49
CA LEU A 74 -0.12 -6.34 -10.85
C LEU A 74 0.86 -7.51 -10.82
N ASN A 75 0.99 -8.19 -11.96
CA ASN A 75 2.07 -9.13 -12.29
C ASN A 75 2.33 -10.21 -11.23
N ASN A 76 1.74 -11.39 -11.42
CA ASN A 76 1.96 -12.58 -10.61
C ASN A 76 1.86 -12.34 -9.10
N SER A 77 1.04 -11.37 -8.68
CA SER A 77 0.85 -11.07 -7.27
C SER A 77 -0.20 -12.00 -6.68
N LYS A 78 -0.04 -12.34 -5.40
CA LYS A 78 -1.00 -13.16 -4.65
C LYS A 78 -1.63 -12.33 -3.54
N ILE A 79 -2.96 -12.32 -3.48
CA ILE A 79 -3.72 -11.61 -2.46
C ILE A 79 -4.56 -12.63 -1.69
N VAL A 80 -4.41 -12.66 -0.36
CA VAL A 80 -5.07 -13.66 0.49
C VAL A 80 -5.73 -12.99 1.68
N ASN A 81 -6.96 -13.38 2.04
CA ASN A 81 -7.65 -12.93 3.26
C ASN A 81 -7.71 -11.39 3.37
N SER A 82 -7.89 -10.68 2.26
CA SER A 82 -7.72 -9.22 2.20
C SER A 82 -8.98 -8.50 1.71
N THR A 83 -9.11 -7.24 2.08
CA THR A 83 -10.18 -6.35 1.61
C THR A 83 -9.65 -5.44 0.51
N ILE A 84 -10.37 -5.36 -0.60
CA ILE A 84 -9.96 -4.63 -1.81
C ILE A 84 -11.07 -3.66 -2.21
N GLU A 85 -10.78 -2.35 -2.16
CA GLU A 85 -11.73 -1.26 -2.44
C GLU A 85 -11.16 -0.25 -3.47
N ASN A 86 -11.96 0.15 -4.45
CA ASN A 86 -11.62 1.15 -5.48
C ASN A 86 -10.22 1.00 -6.12
N SER A 87 -9.81 -0.21 -6.49
CA SER A 87 -8.45 -0.53 -6.95
C SER A 87 -8.46 -1.27 -8.31
N THR A 88 -7.28 -1.47 -8.88
CA THR A 88 -7.10 -2.22 -10.13
C THR A 88 -6.19 -3.42 -9.88
N ILE A 89 -6.61 -4.59 -10.35
CA ILE A 89 -5.84 -5.83 -10.22
C ILE A 89 -5.69 -6.49 -11.60
N SER A 90 -4.48 -6.94 -11.92
CA SER A 90 -4.24 -7.70 -13.14
C SER A 90 -3.23 -8.82 -12.93
N ASN A 91 -3.36 -9.91 -13.70
CA ASN A 91 -2.39 -11.02 -13.71
C ASN A 91 -2.08 -11.55 -12.30
N SER A 92 -3.11 -11.74 -11.46
CA SER A 92 -2.94 -12.05 -10.03
C SER A 92 -3.83 -13.19 -9.56
N GLU A 93 -3.46 -13.79 -8.43
CA GLU A 93 -4.29 -14.77 -7.70
C GLU A 93 -4.91 -14.10 -6.48
N ILE A 94 -6.22 -14.21 -6.32
CA ILE A 94 -6.97 -13.59 -5.23
C ILE A 94 -7.80 -14.67 -4.52
N THR A 95 -7.62 -14.80 -3.21
CA THR A 95 -8.29 -15.83 -2.40
C THR A 95 -8.84 -15.24 -1.09
N ASN A 96 -10.01 -15.74 -0.67
CA ASN A 96 -10.66 -15.42 0.61
C ASN A 96 -10.82 -13.90 0.86
N GLN A 97 -11.26 -13.18 -0.15
CA GLN A 97 -11.27 -11.72 -0.16
C GLN A 97 -12.67 -11.10 0.01
N THR A 98 -12.66 -9.81 0.38
CA THR A 98 -13.80 -8.90 0.15
C THR A 98 -13.43 -7.96 -1.00
N ILE A 99 -14.25 -7.88 -2.06
CA ILE A 99 -14.01 -7.06 -3.26
C ILE A 99 -15.15 -6.06 -3.45
N ILE A 100 -14.83 -4.77 -3.55
CA ILE A 100 -15.81 -3.68 -3.72
C ILE A 100 -15.30 -2.68 -4.75
N ASN A 101 -16.08 -2.38 -5.80
CA ASN A 101 -15.77 -1.36 -6.82
C ASN A 101 -14.38 -1.52 -7.46
N GLN A 102 -14.08 -2.70 -8.00
CA GLN A 102 -12.76 -3.02 -8.57
C GLN A 102 -12.79 -3.11 -10.10
N SER A 103 -11.62 -2.93 -10.70
CA SER A 103 -11.32 -3.47 -12.03
C SER A 103 -10.35 -4.64 -11.88
N ILE A 104 -10.76 -5.83 -12.34
CA ILE A 104 -9.93 -7.05 -12.27
C ILE A 104 -9.85 -7.67 -13.67
N SER A 105 -8.64 -7.97 -14.13
CA SER A 105 -8.36 -8.56 -15.45
C SER A 105 -7.32 -9.67 -15.33
N ASP A 106 -7.38 -10.69 -16.20
CA ASP A 106 -6.39 -11.77 -16.28
C ASP A 106 -6.02 -12.40 -14.92
N SER A 107 -6.99 -12.47 -13.99
CA SER A 107 -6.75 -12.86 -12.60
C SER A 107 -7.68 -14.00 -12.20
N THR A 108 -7.21 -14.87 -11.31
CA THR A 108 -8.02 -15.93 -10.72
C THR A 108 -8.57 -15.47 -9.38
N ILE A 109 -9.87 -15.65 -9.15
CA ILE A 109 -10.54 -15.29 -7.88
C ILE A 109 -11.18 -16.55 -7.30
N GLN A 110 -10.82 -16.90 -6.06
CA GLN A 110 -11.40 -18.00 -5.32
C GLN A 110 -12.02 -17.50 -4.01
N GLY A 111 -13.27 -17.89 -3.76
CA GLY A 111 -13.92 -17.63 -2.47
C GLY A 111 -13.32 -18.47 -1.33
N PRO A 112 -13.75 -18.24 -0.09
CA PRO A 112 -13.42 -19.11 1.03
C PRO A 112 -13.75 -20.57 0.70
N SER A 113 -12.79 -21.48 0.94
CA SER A 113 -13.10 -22.91 0.93
C SER A 113 -14.15 -23.16 1.99
N GLN A 114 -15.27 -23.79 1.62
CA GLN A 114 -16.18 -24.35 2.61
C GLN A 114 -15.40 -25.41 3.38
N GLU A 115 -15.06 -25.13 4.64
CA GLU A 115 -14.68 -26.20 5.56
C GLU A 115 -15.93 -27.09 5.68
N GLU A 116 -15.89 -28.26 5.06
CA GLU A 116 -16.83 -29.33 5.39
C GLU A 116 -16.71 -29.54 6.90
N LYS A 117 -17.74 -29.12 7.64
CA LYS A 117 -17.86 -29.47 9.03
C LYS A 117 -18.07 -30.99 9.04
N GLU A 118 -17.04 -31.72 9.43
CA GLU A 118 -17.19 -33.11 9.84
C GLU A 118 -18.20 -33.13 11.00
N GLU A 119 -19.41 -33.61 10.74
CA GLU A 119 -20.43 -33.96 11.75
C GLU A 119 -20.07 -35.26 12.46
#